data_AF-A0A6B2SB89-F1
#
_entry.id   AF-A0A6B2SB89-F1
#
_cell.length_a   1.000
_cell.length_b   1.000
_cell.length_c   1.000
_cell.angle_alpha   90.00
_cell.angle_beta   90.00
_cell.angle_gamma   90.00
#
_symmetry.space_group_name_H-M   'P 1'
#
loop_
_entity.id
_entity.type
_entity.pdbx_description
1 polymer ?
#
loop_
_entity_poly.entity_id
_entity_poly.type
_entity_poly.pdbx_seq_one_letter_code
_entity_poly.pdbx_strand_id
1 'polypeptide(L)' 'TTAAVAGALSGATCGAAAIPLPWSTAIGPARGSCLPSMRGHHVLDVADLLTPDGDAR' A
#
# COMPACT_ATOMS: atom_id res chain seq x y z
N THR A 1 -11.27 3.61 9.18
CA THR A 1 -11.38 2.31 8.47
C THR A 1 -11.97 2.47 7.08
N THR A 2 -13.06 3.21 6.89
CA THR A 2 -13.66 3.48 5.56
C THR A 2 -12.66 4.02 4.54
N ALA A 3 -11.87 5.03 4.89
CA ALA A 3 -10.87 5.60 3.99
C ALA A 3 -9.79 4.59 3.55
N ALA A 4 -9.41 3.65 4.44
CA ALA A 4 -8.43 2.62 4.10
C ALA A 4 -8.99 1.62 3.09
N VAL A 5 -10.26 1.21 3.25
CA VAL A 5 -10.92 0.31 2.32
C VAL A 5 -11.13 0.97 0.95
N ALA A 6 -11.64 2.19 0.93
CA ALA A 6 -11.82 2.95 -0.31
C ALA A 6 -10.48 3.14 -1.05
N GLY A 7 -9.43 3.53 -0.33
CA GLY A 7 -8.08 3.69 -0.89
C GLY A 7 -7.51 2.40 -1.47
N ALA A 8 -7.66 1.27 -0.78
CA ALA A 8 -7.18 -0.03 -1.28
C ALA A 8 -7.88 -0.45 -2.58
N LEU A 9 -9.20 -0.28 -2.65
CA LEU A 9 -9.98 -0.58 -3.86
C LEU A 9 -9.60 0.34 -5.02
N SER A 10 -9.54 1.65 -4.79
CA SER A 10 -9.13 2.62 -5.82
C SER A 10 -7.69 2.37 -6.30
N GLY A 11 -6.79 1.99 -5.39
CA GLY A 11 -5.40 1.64 -5.73
C GLY A 11 -5.32 0.38 -6.58
N ALA A 12 -6.12 -0.65 -6.29
CA ALA A 12 -6.18 -1.87 -7.09
C ALA A 12 -6.75 -1.62 -8.50
N THR A 13 -7.70 -0.69 -8.66
CA THR A 13 -8.30 -0.39 -9.97
C THR A 13 -7.52 0.61 -10.81
N CYS A 14 -6.84 1.58 -10.18
CA CYS A 14 -6.19 2.70 -10.87
C CYS A 14 -4.66 2.65 -10.81
N GLY A 15 -4.08 1.74 -10.03
CA GLY A 15 -2.64 1.61 -9.82
C GLY A 15 -2.06 2.68 -8.87
N ALA A 16 -0.88 2.39 -8.32
CA ALA A 16 -0.18 3.30 -7.40
C ALA A 16 0.30 4.59 -8.07
N ALA A 17 0.57 4.57 -9.38
CA ALA A 17 1.01 5.74 -10.15
C ALA A 17 -0.06 6.85 -10.24
N ALA A 18 -1.32 6.54 -9.93
CA ALA A 18 -2.39 7.53 -9.88
C ALA A 18 -2.36 8.41 -8.60
N ILE A 19 -1.53 8.06 -7.61
CA ILE A 19 -1.43 8.80 -6.35
C ILE A 19 -0.51 10.02 -6.57
N PRO A 20 -0.95 11.25 -6.23
CA PRO A 20 -0.09 12.43 -6.29
C PRO A 20 1.20 12.25 -5.47
N LEU A 21 2.34 12.59 -6.09
CA LEU A 21 3.66 12.41 -5.48
C LEU A 21 3.78 13.00 -4.06
N PRO A 22 3.28 14.23 -3.76
CA PRO A 22 3.37 14.79 -2.41
C PRO A 22 2.66 13.94 -1.34
N TRP A 23 1.65 13.17 -1.73
CA TRP A 23 0.92 12.29 -0.82
C TRP A 23 1.62 10.95 -0.65
N SER A 24 2.11 10.36 -1.73
CA SER A 24 2.80 9.07 -1.66
C SER A 24 4.12 9.16 -0.91
N THR A 25 4.89 10.24 -1.08
CA THR A 25 6.17 10.44 -0.37
C THR A 25 6.01 10.63 1.14
N ALA A 26 4.82 10.99 1.61
CA ALA A 26 4.52 11.13 3.03
C ALA A 26 4.20 9.78 3.70
N ILE A 27 3.97 8.71 2.94
CA ILE A 27 3.67 7.38 3.46
C ILE A 27 4.97 6.78 4.01
N GLY A 28 4.99 6.57 5.33
CA GLY A 28 6.10 5.91 6.02
C GLY A 28 5.76 4.47 6.46
N PRO A 29 6.73 3.77 7.06
CA PRO A 29 6.52 2.43 7.59
C PRO A 29 5.38 2.35 8.61
N ALA A 30 4.68 1.22 8.63
CA ALA A 30 3.58 1.02 9.56
C ALA A 30 4.10 1.04 11.02
N ARG A 31 3.38 1.74 11.90
CA ARG A 31 3.71 1.79 13.34
C ARG A 31 3.39 0.46 14.07
N GLY A 32 2.52 -0.36 13.48
CA GLY A 32 2.07 -1.62 14.06
C GLY A 32 1.18 -1.46 15.30
N SER A 33 0.39 -0.38 15.38
CA SER A 33 -0.51 -0.12 16.51
C SER A 33 -1.69 -1.09 16.58
N CYS A 34 -2.23 -1.48 15.42
CA CYS A 34 -3.34 -2.45 15.33
C CYS A 34 -2.85 -3.87 15.05
N LEU A 35 -1.68 -4.01 14.42
CA LEU A 35 -1.08 -5.29 14.07
C LEU A 35 0.43 -5.22 14.31
N PRO A 36 0.92 -5.73 15.46
CA PRO A 36 2.34 -5.61 15.85
C PRO A 36 3.31 -6.20 14.82
N SER A 37 2.92 -7.27 14.11
CA SER A 37 3.74 -7.91 13.08
C SER A 37 4.00 -7.04 11.86
N MET A 38 3.23 -5.97 11.64
CA MET A 38 3.44 -5.03 10.54
C MET A 38 4.38 -3.88 10.92
N ARG A 39 4.83 -3.79 12.17
CA ARG A 39 5.69 -2.67 12.62
C ARG A 39 6.97 -2.62 11.80
N GLY A 40 7.26 -1.45 11.21
CA GLY A 40 8.49 -1.20 10.46
C GLY A 40 8.44 -1.66 9.00
N HIS A 41 7.37 -2.35 8.57
CA HIS A 41 7.19 -2.71 7.16
C HIS A 41 6.58 -1.55 6.37
N HIS A 42 7.10 -1.29 5.16
CA HIS A 42 6.47 -0.38 4.22
C HIS A 42 5.41 -1.12 3.40
N VAL A 43 4.33 -0.42 3.01
CA VAL A 43 3.20 -1.05 2.31
C VAL A 43 3.60 -1.61 0.94
N LEU A 44 4.56 -0.98 0.26
CA LEU A 44 5.07 -1.45 -1.04
C LEU A 44 5.84 -2.76 -0.88
N ASP A 45 6.71 -2.89 0.12
CA ASP A 45 7.45 -4.14 0.38
C ASP A 45 6.50 -5.33 0.59
N VAL A 46 5.39 -5.08 1.29
CA VAL A 46 4.36 -6.10 1.51
C VAL A 46 3.55 -6.36 0.23
N ALA A 47 3.25 -5.32 -0.55
CA ALA A 47 2.54 -5.49 -1.82
C ALA A 47 3.37 -6.31 -2.81
N ASP A 48 4.68 -6.08 -2.89
CA ASP A 48 5.60 -6.84 -3.75
C ASP A 48 5.69 -8.31 -3.33
N LEU A 49 5.59 -8.62 -2.03
CA LEU A 49 5.54 -10.00 -1.54
C LEU A 49 4.22 -10.72 -1.89
N LEU A 50 3.11 -9.97 -1.87
CA LEU A 50 1.77 -10.52 -2.08
C LEU A 50 1.37 -10.58 -3.55
N THR A 51 2.02 -9.78 -4.39
CA THR A 51 1.75 -9.74 -5.82
C THR A 51 2.60 -10.83 -6.49
N PRO A 52 1.99 -11.78 -7.22
CA PRO A 52 2.76 -12.75 -7.97
C PRO A 52 3.63 -12.01 -9.01
N ASP A 53 4.83 -12.52 -9.28
CA ASP A 53 5.80 -11.95 -10.26
C ASP A 53 5.28 -11.90 -11.72
N GLY A 54 4.00 -12.19 -11.97
CA GLY A 54 3.40 -12.31 -13.28
C GLY A 54 2.05 -11.60 -13.37
N ASP A 55 2.08 -10.30 -13.65
CA ASP A 55 1.11 -9.64 -14.53
C ASP A 55 1.82 -8.52 -15.32
N ALA A 56 2.77 -8.93 -16.15
CA ALA A 56 3.19 -8.15 -17.31
C ALA A 56 2.26 -8.54 -18.47
N ARG A 57 1.07 -7.95 -18.52
CA ARG A 57 0.21 -7.99 -19.70
C ARG A 57 -0.06 -6.59 -20.22
#